data_AF-J2RAI6-F1
#
_entry.id   AF-J2RAI6-F1
#
_cell.length_a   1.000
_cell.length_b   1.000
_cell.length_c   1.000
_cell.angle_alpha   90.00
_cell.angle_beta   90.00
_cell.angle_gamma   90.00
#
_symmetry.space_group_name_H-M   'P 1'
#
loop_
_entity.id
_entity.type
_entity.pdbx_description
1 polymer ?
#
loop_
_entity_poly.entity_id
_entity_poly.type
_entity_poly.pdbx_seq_one_letter_code
_entity_poly.pdbx_strand_id
1 'polypeptide(L)'
;MSAASANRPIDLGSSERSSDDLEELVALARMIAYAKYAAEDVDLVGAMHCLGMALNEVLREIGDGPHEGLADVLASKGAICLN
;
A
#
# COMPACT_ATOMS: atom_id res chain seq x y z
N MET A 1 30.18 4.87 40.68
CA MET A 1 30.13 4.75 39.21
C MET A 1 28.66 4.63 38.84
N SER A 2 28.05 5.70 38.33
CA SER A 2 26.61 5.72 38.01
C SER A 2 26.44 5.68 36.50
N ALA A 3 25.85 4.61 35.99
CA ALA A 3 25.47 4.47 34.59
C ALA A 3 24.29 5.41 34.31
N ALA A 4 24.55 6.52 33.63
CA ALA A 4 23.51 7.33 33.03
C ALA A 4 22.92 6.54 31.86
N SER A 5 21.80 5.87 32.11
CA SER A 5 20.97 5.25 31.08
C SER A 5 20.51 6.35 30.12
N ALA A 6 21.06 6.36 28.92
CA ALA A 6 20.69 7.28 27.86
C ALA A 6 19.28 6.94 27.38
N ASN A 7 18.27 7.49 28.06
CA ASN A 7 16.89 7.45 27.63
C ASN A 7 16.74 8.43 26.45
N ARG A 8 17.26 8.05 25.28
CA ARG A 8 16.94 8.77 24.04
C ARG A 8 15.47 8.49 23.74
N PRO A 9 14.61 9.50 23.61
CA PRO A 9 13.32 9.29 22.99
C PRO A 9 13.61 8.73 21.60
N ILE A 10 13.07 7.54 21.31
CA ILE A 10 12.96 7.08 19.93
C ILE A 10 12.06 8.12 19.30
N ASP A 11 12.68 9.02 18.56
CA ASP A 11 11.98 9.92 17.67
C ASP A 11 11.29 9.03 16.65
N LEU A 12 10.07 8.60 16.98
CA LEU A 12 9.06 8.16 16.02
C LEU A 12 8.55 9.37 15.26
N GLY A 13 9.46 10.31 14.97
CA GLY A 13 9.24 11.50 14.19
C GLY A 13 8.48 11.01 12.98
N SER A 14 7.25 11.50 12.88
CA SER A 14 6.47 11.51 11.67
C SER A 14 7.43 11.84 10.56
N SER A 15 7.96 10.79 9.92
CA SER A 15 8.84 10.92 8.78
C SER A 15 7.98 11.69 7.82
N GLU A 16 8.32 12.95 7.61
CA GLU A 16 7.67 13.81 6.64
C GLU A 16 7.92 13.09 5.32
N ARG A 17 6.98 12.21 4.94
CA ARG A 17 7.16 11.31 3.80
C ARG A 17 7.49 12.19 2.62
N SER A 18 8.58 11.88 1.93
CA SER A 18 8.89 12.61 0.72
C SER A 18 7.72 12.43 -0.24
N SER A 19 7.41 13.45 -1.04
CA SER A 19 6.47 13.30 -2.15
C SER A 19 6.83 12.09 -3.01
N ASP A 20 8.14 11.87 -3.18
CA ASP A 20 8.70 10.79 -3.99
C ASP A 20 8.36 9.41 -3.37
N ASP A 21 8.42 9.27 -2.05
CA ASP A 21 8.07 8.02 -1.36
C ASP A 21 6.57 7.69 -1.55
N LEU A 22 5.71 8.71 -1.54
CA LEU A 22 4.28 8.54 -1.78
C LEU A 22 3.99 8.17 -3.24
N GLU A 23 4.65 8.83 -4.20
CA GLU A 23 4.54 8.51 -5.62
C GLU A 23 4.99 7.07 -5.92
N GLU A 24 6.08 6.61 -5.29
CA GLU A 24 6.55 5.22 -5.41
C GLU A 24 5.51 4.22 -4.89
N LEU A 25 4.88 4.49 -3.74
CA LEU A 25 3.81 3.65 -3.21
C LEU A 25 2.59 3.62 -4.14
N VAL A 26 2.21 4.76 -4.72
CA VAL A 26 1.12 4.84 -5.71
C VAL A 26 1.46 4.02 -6.95
N ALA A 27 2.69 4.14 -7.48
CA ALA A 27 3.16 3.34 -8.61
C ALA A 27 3.14 1.84 -8.30
N LEU A 28 3.59 1.45 -7.10
CA LEU A 28 3.58 0.08 -6.63
C LEU A 28 2.15 -0.48 -6.54
N ALA A 29 1.21 0.27 -5.99
CA ALA A 29 -0.20 -0.14 -5.91
C ALA A 29 -0.79 -0.40 -7.31
N ARG A 30 -0.48 0.46 -8.29
CA ARG A 30 -0.91 0.27 -9.69
C ARG A 30 -0.30 -0.99 -10.31
N MET A 31 0.98 -1.25 -10.06
CA MET A 31 1.64 -2.48 -10.55
C MET A 31 1.02 -3.74 -9.95
N ILE A 32 0.74 -3.75 -8.65
CA ILE A 32 0.11 -4.90 -7.99
C ILE A 32 -1.31 -5.12 -8.53
N ALA A 33 -2.08 -4.04 -8.74
CA ALA A 33 -3.41 -4.13 -9.34
C ALA A 33 -3.35 -4.71 -10.76
N TYR A 34 -2.42 -4.24 -11.60
CA TYR A 34 -2.20 -4.80 -12.93
C TYR A 34 -1.86 -6.30 -12.89
N ALA A 35 -0.93 -6.70 -12.02
CA ALA A 35 -0.57 -8.11 -11.84
C ALA A 35 -1.78 -8.95 -11.38
N LYS A 36 -2.64 -8.38 -10.53
CA LYS A 36 -3.86 -9.04 -10.06
C LYS A 36 -4.85 -9.28 -11.21
N TYR A 37 -5.06 -8.29 -12.09
CA TYR A 37 -5.90 -8.48 -13.27
C TYR A 37 -5.32 -9.50 -14.24
N ALA A 38 -4.00 -9.45 -14.48
CA ALA A 38 -3.36 -10.46 -15.31
C ALA A 38 -3.53 -11.88 -14.73
N ALA A 39 -3.50 -12.02 -13.40
CA ALA A 39 -3.78 -13.30 -12.73
C ALA A 39 -5.26 -13.71 -12.82
N GLU A 40 -6.19 -12.76 -12.85
CA GLU A 40 -7.62 -12.98 -13.08
C GLU A 40 -7.89 -13.48 -14.50
N ASP A 41 -7.26 -12.84 -15.50
CA ASP A 41 -7.39 -13.21 -16.92
C ASP A 41 -6.99 -14.66 -17.22
N VAL A 42 -6.09 -15.23 -16.40
CA VAL A 42 -5.62 -16.63 -16.52
C VAL A 42 -6.10 -17.55 -15.40
N ASP A 43 -7.09 -17.13 -14.60
CA ASP A 43 -7.73 -17.88 -13.51
C ASP A 43 -6.76 -18.44 -12.44
N LEU A 44 -5.74 -17.66 -12.08
CA LEU A 44 -4.78 -18.01 -11.02
C LEU A 44 -5.29 -17.56 -9.64
N VAL A 45 -6.29 -18.26 -9.13
CA VAL A 45 -6.99 -17.92 -7.86
C VAL A 45 -6.05 -17.67 -6.68
N GLY A 46 -5.03 -18.52 -6.50
CA GLY A 46 -4.04 -18.34 -5.43
C GLY A 46 -3.22 -17.06 -5.57
N ALA A 47 -2.85 -16.68 -6.80
CA ALA A 47 -2.11 -15.44 -7.05
C ALA A 47 -2.99 -14.21 -6.82
N MET A 48 -4.25 -14.24 -7.27
CA MET A 48 -5.20 -13.15 -7.02
C MET A 48 -5.36 -12.84 -5.53
N HIS A 49 -5.43 -13.88 -4.69
CA HIS A 49 -5.54 -13.71 -3.23
C HIS A 49 -4.30 -13.03 -2.65
N CYS A 50 -3.11 -13.54 -2.96
CA CYS A 50 -1.83 -12.98 -2.49
C CYS A 50 -1.65 -11.53 -2.94
N LEU A 51 -1.94 -11.23 -4.20
CA LEU A 51 -1.85 -9.88 -4.77
C LEU A 51 -2.88 -8.93 -4.15
N GLY A 52 -4.09 -9.42 -3.85
CA GLY A 52 -5.10 -8.65 -3.12
C GLY A 52 -4.65 -8.26 -1.71
N MET A 53 -4.00 -9.16 -0.97
CA MET A 53 -3.42 -8.85 0.34
C MET A 53 -2.30 -7.82 0.23
N ALA A 54 -1.37 -8.01 -0.71
CA ALA A 54 -0.27 -7.06 -0.94
C ALA A 54 -0.79 -5.67 -1.30
N LEU A 55 -1.80 -5.59 -2.17
CA LEU A 55 -2.43 -4.33 -2.55
C LEU A 55 -3.07 -3.64 -1.34
N ASN A 56 -3.78 -4.38 -0.48
CA ASN A 56 -4.39 -3.82 0.73
C ASN A 56 -3.36 -3.23 1.69
N GLU A 57 -2.20 -3.86 1.82
CA GLU A 57 -1.11 -3.37 2.67
C GLU A 57 -0.51 -2.07 2.11
N VAL A 58 -0.23 -2.03 0.80
CA VAL A 58 0.29 -0.81 0.15
C VAL A 58 -0.73 0.33 0.24
N LEU A 59 -2.02 0.06 0.02
CA LEU A 59 -3.08 1.06 0.19
C LEU A 59 -3.17 1.59 1.63
N ARG A 60 -2.97 0.71 2.62
CA ARG A 60 -2.93 1.12 4.04
C ARG A 60 -1.74 2.04 4.32
N GLU A 61 -0.58 1.73 3.73
CA GLU A 61 0.62 2.55 3.86
C GLU A 61 0.43 3.91 3.20
N ILE A 62 -0.15 3.98 1.99
CA ILE A 62 -0.48 5.23 1.30
C ILE A 62 -1.39 6.12 2.17
N GLY A 63 -2.34 5.51 2.88
CA GLY A 63 -3.28 6.21 3.76
C GLY A 63 -4.45 6.86 3.02
N ASP A 64 -5.37 7.45 3.79
CA ASP A 64 -6.60 8.03 3.24
C ASP A 64 -6.34 9.37 2.54
N GLY A 65 -6.88 9.52 1.32
CA GLY A 65 -6.78 10.77 0.57
C GLY A 65 -7.01 10.57 -0.93
N PRO A 66 -7.31 11.65 -1.67
CA PRO A 66 -7.32 11.59 -3.13
C PRO A 66 -5.89 11.47 -3.64
N HIS A 67 -5.54 10.31 -4.21
CA HIS A 67 -4.24 10.06 -4.82
C HIS A 67 -4.39 9.98 -6.34
N GLU A 68 -3.75 10.90 -7.06
CA GLU A 68 -3.77 10.92 -8.52
C GLU A 68 -3.20 9.60 -9.07
N GLY A 69 -3.96 8.93 -9.94
CA GLY A 69 -3.57 7.62 -10.50
C GLY A 69 -4.00 6.39 -9.69
N LEU A 70 -4.63 6.57 -8.52
CA LEU A 70 -5.16 5.45 -7.72
C LEU A 70 -6.69 5.28 -7.82
N ALA A 71 -7.39 6.24 -8.44
CA ALA A 71 -8.85 6.24 -8.57
C ALA A 71 -9.39 4.94 -9.21
N ASP A 72 -8.79 4.50 -10.31
CA ASP A 72 -9.20 3.29 -11.03
C ASP A 72 -8.95 2.01 -10.20
N VAL A 73 -7.85 1.98 -9.44
CA VAL A 73 -7.50 0.86 -8.56
C VAL A 73 -8.51 0.73 -7.41
N LEU A 74 -8.94 1.87 -6.84
CA LEU A 74 -9.92 1.92 -5.76
C LEU A 74 -11.34 1.63 -6.25
N ALA A 75 -11.71 2.10 -7.44
CA ALA A 75 -13.01 1.81 -8.05
C ALA A 75 -13.22 0.31 -8.24
N SER A 76 -12.19 -0.39 -8.74
CA SER A 76 -12.26 -1.85 -8.91
C SER A 76 -12.29 -2.62 -7.60
N LYS A 77 -11.73 -2.10 -6.51
CA LYS A 77 -11.86 -2.68 -5.16
C LYS A 77 -13.30 -2.59 -4.65
N GLY A 78 -13.98 -1.47 -4.89
CA GLY A 78 -15.38 -1.27 -4.50
C GLY A 78 -16.36 -2.19 -5.22
N ALA A 79 -16.08 -2.53 -6.48
CA ALA A 79 -16.91 -3.45 -7.27
C ALA A 79 -16.92 -4.89 -6.71
N ILE A 80 -15.88 -5.31 -5.99
CA ILE A 80 -15.77 -6.65 -5.38
C ILE A 80 -16.57 -6.76 -4.07
N CYS A 81 -16.89 -5.64 -3.42
CA CYS A 81 -17.65 -5.61 -2.15
C CYS A 81 -19.17 -5.52 -2.34
N LEU A 82 -19.66 -5.38 -3.58
CA LEU A 82 -21.09 -5.22 -3.91
C LEU A 82 -21.73 -6.45 -4.56
N ASN A 83 -21.01 -7.58 -4.65
CA ASN A 83 -21.51 -8.84 -5.20
C ASN A 83 -21.58 -9.94 -4.13
#